data_AF-A0A7C9LSZ5-F1
#
_entry.id   AF-A0A7C9LSZ5-F1
#
_cell.length_a   1.000
_cell.length_b   1.000
_cell.length_c   1.000
_cell.angle_alpha   90.00
_cell.angle_beta   90.00
_cell.angle_gamma   90.00
#
_symmetry.space_group_name_H-M   'P 1'
#
loop_
_entity.id
_entity.type
_entity.pdbx_description
1 polymer ?
#
loop_
_entity_poly.entity_id
_entity_poly.type
_entity_poly.pdbx_seq_one_letter_code
_entity_poly.pdbx_strand_id
1 'polypeptide(L)'
;MMPAPSRQHAPWLALLGTLYLLAVLADVLLVPDGDPDWAWINYALNVVKLGSVFALVYLSYRRRWLLIGLVVVGLAISLLTLPRPYSP
;
A
#
# COMPACT_ATOMS: atom_id res chain seq x y z
N MET A 1 24.27 -4.33 -25.01
CA MET A 1 23.64 -3.08 -24.52
C MET A 1 22.35 -3.46 -23.82
N MET A 2 22.29 -3.40 -22.50
CA MET A 2 21.03 -3.60 -21.79
C MET A 2 20.12 -2.40 -22.11
N PRO A 3 18.85 -2.62 -22.54
CA PRO A 3 17.92 -1.52 -22.71
C PRO A 3 17.78 -0.84 -21.35
N ALA A 4 18.15 0.45 -21.27
CA ALA A 4 17.97 1.22 -20.06
C ALA A 4 16.49 1.09 -19.64
N PRO A 5 16.18 0.59 -18.43
CA PRO A 5 14.80 0.56 -17.97
C PRO A 5 14.28 1.98 -18.09
N SER A 6 13.21 2.15 -18.87
CA SER A 6 12.66 3.42 -19.31
C SER A 6 12.67 4.44 -18.16
N ARG A 7 13.42 5.54 -18.31
CA ARG A 7 13.51 6.67 -17.34
C ARG A 7 12.15 7.15 -16.83
N GLN A 8 11.09 6.84 -17.56
CA GLN A 8 9.69 7.15 -17.29
C GLN A 8 9.13 6.55 -15.98
N HIS A 9 9.63 5.40 -15.51
CA HIS A 9 9.12 4.76 -14.28
C HIS A 9 9.89 5.13 -13.02
N ALA A 10 11.14 5.62 -13.15
CA ALA A 10 11.97 6.04 -12.03
C ALA A 10 11.31 7.08 -11.09
N PRO A 11 10.65 8.15 -11.57
CA PRO A 11 9.99 9.10 -10.67
C PRO A 11 8.82 8.48 -9.91
N TRP A 12 8.09 7.54 -10.52
CA TRP A 12 6.98 6.84 -9.88
C TRP A 12 7.46 5.87 -8.79
N LEU A 13 8.56 5.14 -9.03
CA LEU A 13 9.18 4.30 -8.02
C LEU A 13 9.63 5.13 -6.81
N ALA A 14 10.24 6.30 -7.06
CA ALA A 14 10.66 7.21 -5.99
C ALA A 14 9.47 7.78 -5.20
N LEU A 15 8.40 8.21 -5.90
CA LEU A 15 7.17 8.71 -5.28
C LEU A 15 6.49 7.64 -4.42
N LEU A 16 6.28 6.44 -4.97
CA LEU A 16 5.61 5.33 -4.28
C LEU A 16 6.43 4.85 -3.07
N GLY A 17 7.76 4.79 -3.21
CA GLY A 17 8.66 4.50 -2.11
C GLY A 17 8.58 5.56 -1.01
N THR A 18 8.54 6.84 -1.38
CA THR A 18 8.39 7.95 -0.42
C THR A 18 7.05 7.87 0.32
N LEU A 19 5.95 7.64 -0.40
CA LEU A 19 4.63 7.46 0.19
C LEU A 19 4.59 6.27 1.17
N TYR A 20 5.19 5.14 0.79
CA TYR A 20 5.30 3.99 1.67
C TYR A 20 6.09 4.33 2.94
N LEU A 21 7.22 5.01 2.80
CA LEU A 21 8.08 5.37 3.93
C LEU A 21 7.40 6.35 4.88
N LEU A 22 6.68 7.34 4.34
CA LEU A 22 5.86 8.27 5.11
C LEU A 22 4.74 7.55 5.85
N ALA A 23 4.07 6.59 5.20
CA ALA A 23 3.03 5.80 5.85
C ALA A 23 3.59 4.94 6.99
N VAL A 24 4.78 4.34 6.83
CA VAL A 24 5.46 3.61 7.91
C VAL A 24 5.88 4.54 9.04
N LEU A 25 6.43 5.72 8.74
CA LEU A 25 6.81 6.69 9.76
C LEU A 25 5.59 7.21 10.54
N ALA A 26 4.50 7.50 9.84
CA ALA A 26 3.26 7.94 10.49
C ALA A 26 2.69 6.84 11.41
N ASP A 27 2.71 5.60 10.95
CA ASP A 27 2.24 4.44 11.73
C ASP A 27 3.06 4.27 13.02
N VAL A 28 4.38 4.30 12.92
CA VAL A 28 5.29 4.08 14.07
C VAL A 28 5.32 5.26 15.04
N LEU A 29 5.19 6.50 14.54
CA LEU A 29 5.40 7.70 15.36
C LEU A 29 4.11 8.34 15.87
N LEU A 30 2.99 8.17 15.15
CA LEU A 30 1.76 8.91 15.42
C LEU A 30 0.60 8.02 15.86
N VAL A 31 0.65 6.72 15.57
CA VAL A 31 -0.48 5.83 15.86
C VAL A 31 -0.18 4.89 17.02
N PRO A 32 -0.94 4.97 18.13
CA PRO A 32 -0.81 4.02 19.22
C PRO A 32 -1.25 2.62 18.78
N ASP A 33 -0.38 1.63 18.98
CA ASP A 33 -0.72 0.23 18.70
C ASP A 33 -1.83 -0.27 19.64
N GLY A 34 -2.87 -0.86 19.05
CA GLY A 34 -3.95 -1.54 19.78
C GLY A 34 -5.07 -0.63 20.30
N ASP A 35 -5.05 0.67 20.01
CA ASP A 35 -6.14 1.58 20.37
C ASP A 35 -7.32 1.48 19.36
N PRO A 36 -8.54 1.11 19.80
CA PRO A 36 -9.71 1.03 18.93
C PRO A 36 -10.07 2.36 18.25
N ASP A 37 -9.79 3.49 18.89
CA ASP A 37 -10.13 4.83 18.37
C ASP A 37 -9.31 5.16 17.13
N TRP A 38 -8.13 4.54 17.00
CA TRP A 38 -7.21 4.72 15.88
C TRP A 38 -7.31 3.60 14.83
N ALA A 39 -8.22 2.63 15.01
CA ALA A 39 -8.34 1.48 14.11
C ALA A 39 -8.57 1.89 12.65
N TRP A 40 -9.32 2.97 12.40
CA TRP A 40 -9.52 3.53 11.05
C TRP A 40 -8.26 4.18 10.47
N ILE A 41 -7.44 4.82 11.29
CA ILE A 41 -6.19 5.46 10.88
C ILE A 41 -5.13 4.37 10.58
N ASN A 42 -5.01 3.37 11.44
CA ASN A 42 -4.18 2.18 11.22
C ASN A 42 -4.59 1.44 9.94
N TYR A 43 -5.89 1.28 9.71
CA TYR A 43 -6.41 0.69 8.48
C TYR A 43 -6.03 1.52 7.25
N ALA A 44 -6.22 2.85 7.28
CA ALA A 44 -5.87 3.72 6.17
C ALA A 44 -4.36 3.67 5.85
N LEU A 45 -3.49 3.70 6.86
CA LEU A 45 -2.04 3.58 6.68
C LEU A 45 -1.66 2.22 6.09
N ASN A 46 -2.29 1.13 6.56
CA ASN A 46 -2.08 -0.20 6.00
C ASN A 46 -2.53 -0.30 4.55
N VAL A 47 -3.67 0.28 4.17
CA VAL A 47 -4.14 0.34 2.77
C VAL A 47 -3.15 1.13 1.91
N VAL A 48 -2.62 2.26 2.39
CA VAL A 48 -1.60 3.04 1.67
C VAL A 48 -0.32 2.23 1.46
N LYS A 49 0.19 1.57 2.51
CA LYS A 49 1.37 0.70 2.41
C LYS A 49 1.16 -0.42 1.39
N LEU A 50 0.02 -1.11 1.48
CA LEU A 50 -0.34 -2.21 0.57
C LEU A 50 -0.46 -1.72 -0.88
N GLY A 51 -1.14 -0.57 -1.08
CA GLY A 51 -1.30 0.08 -2.37
C GLY A 51 0.03 0.50 -2.99
N SER A 52 0.95 1.04 -2.21
CA SER A 52 2.30 1.39 -2.68
C SER A 52 3.10 0.16 -3.11
N VAL A 53 3.07 -0.92 -2.33
CA VAL A 53 3.72 -2.19 -2.70
C VAL A 53 3.13 -2.74 -3.99
N PHE A 54 1.81 -2.69 -4.12
CA PHE A 54 1.10 -3.14 -5.31
C PHE A 54 1.43 -2.30 -6.55
N ALA A 55 1.50 -0.98 -6.41
CA ALA A 55 1.92 -0.09 -7.48
C ALA A 55 3.39 -0.32 -7.89
N LEU A 56 4.28 -0.63 -6.94
CA LEU A 56 5.67 -0.99 -7.24
C LEU A 56 5.76 -2.32 -8.01
N VAL A 57 4.99 -3.34 -7.62
CA VAL A 57 4.92 -4.61 -8.33
C VAL A 57 4.33 -4.44 -9.73
N TYR A 58 3.31 -3.58 -9.89
CA TYR A 58 2.76 -3.22 -11.20
C TYR A 58 3.82 -2.63 -12.13
N LEU A 59 4.57 -1.62 -11.65
CA LEU A 59 5.61 -0.97 -12.45
C LEU A 59 6.74 -1.93 -12.84
N SER A 60 6.98 -2.96 -12.02
CA SER A 60 8.04 -3.94 -12.22
C SER A 60 7.63 -5.11 -13.14
N TYR A 61 6.33 -5.42 -13.24
CA TYR A 61 5.84 -6.60 -13.96
C TYR A 61 4.83 -6.25 -15.07
N ARG A 62 5.17 -6.62 -16.32
CA ARG A 62 4.36 -6.34 -17.52
C ARG A 62 3.15 -7.27 -17.72
N ARG A 63 2.96 -8.29 -16.87
CA ARG A 63 1.90 -9.31 -17.03
C ARG A 63 0.58 -8.84 -16.41
N ARG A 64 -0.45 -8.65 -17.24
CA ARG A 64 -1.81 -8.22 -16.84
C ARG A 64 -2.50 -9.13 -15.82
N TRP A 65 -2.17 -10.41 -15.78
CA TRP A 65 -2.73 -11.35 -14.79
C TRP A 65 -2.28 -11.04 -13.35
N LEU A 66 -1.05 -10.54 -13.18
CA LEU A 66 -0.57 -10.10 -11.87
C LEU A 66 -1.36 -8.89 -11.39
N LEU A 67 -1.77 -7.99 -12.29
CA LEU A 67 -2.60 -6.83 -11.92
C LEU A 67 -3.96 -7.24 -11.37
N ILE A 68 -4.63 -8.18 -12.04
CA ILE A 68 -5.93 -8.69 -11.59
C ILE A 68 -5.77 -9.36 -10.24
N GLY A 69 -4.73 -10.21 -10.08
CA GLY A 69 -4.41 -10.85 -8.80
C GLY A 69 -4.13 -9.83 -7.69
N LEU A 70 -3.34 -8.80 -7.97
CA LEU A 70 -3.04 -7.72 -7.03
C LEU A 70 -4.28 -6.98 -6.55
N VAL A 71 -5.16 -6.60 -7.49
CA VAL A 71 -6.40 -5.88 -7.17
C VAL A 71 -7.33 -6.75 -6.34
N VAL A 72 -7.49 -8.02 -6.70
CA VAL A 72 -8.34 -8.97 -5.96
C VAL A 72 -7.79 -9.22 -4.56
N VAL A 73 -6.49 -9.45 -4.42
CA VAL A 73 -5.85 -9.67 -3.12
C VAL A 73 -5.93 -8.40 -2.26
N GLY A 74 -5.71 -7.22 -2.83
CA GLY A 74 -5.84 -5.95 -2.13
C GLY A 74 -7.25 -5.67 -1.64
N LEU A 75 -8.26 -5.95 -2.47
CA LEU A 75 -9.67 -5.87 -2.07
C LEU A 75 -10.01 -6.86 -0.96
N ALA A 76 -9.55 -8.11 -1.09
CA ALA A 76 -9.79 -9.14 -0.08
C ALA A 76 -9.16 -8.77 1.27
N ILE A 77 -7.90 -8.31 1.28
CA ILE A 77 -7.23 -7.87 2.51
C ILE A 77 -7.97 -6.68 3.12
N SER A 78 -8.31 -5.67 2.31
CA SER A 78 -9.04 -4.47 2.75
C SER A 78 -10.39 -4.83 3.39
N LEU A 79 -11.15 -5.74 2.80
CA LEU A 79 -12.43 -6.18 3.35
C LEU A 79 -12.27 -6.98 4.65
N LEU A 80 -11.21 -7.78 4.78
CA LEU A 80 -10.96 -8.60 5.97
C LEU A 80 -10.40 -7.77 7.14
N THR A 81 -9.62 -6.72 6.85
CA THR A 81 -9.02 -5.85 7.87
C THR A 81 -9.84 -4.61 8.17
N LEU A 82 -11.01 -4.45 7.52
CA LEU A 82 -11.91 -3.32 7.74
C LEU A 82 -12.28 -3.26 9.24
N PRO A 83 -11.94 -2.16 9.93
CA PRO A 83 -12.29 -2.02 11.34
C PRO A 83 -13.80 -1.95 11.47
N ARG A 84 -14.37 -2.81 12.32
CA ARG A 84 -15.81 -2.80 12.59
C ARG A 84 -16.11 -1.63 13.51
N PRO A 85 -17.17 -0.84 13.24
CA PRO A 85 -17.62 0.16 14.20
C PRO A 85 -17.98 -0.55 15.51
N TYR A 86 -17.41 -0.06 16.62
CA TYR A 86 -17.71 -0.54 17.95
C TYR A 86 -19.22 -0.37 18.17
N SER A 87 -19.94 -1.49 18.27
CA SER A 87 -21.36 -1.49 18.60
C SER A 87 -21.44 -1.63 20.13
N PRO A 88 -21.88 -0.58 20.86
CA PRO A 88 -22.06 -0.65 22.30
C PRO A 88 -23.16 -1.64 22.71
#